data_AF-A0AAJ7V996-F1
#
_entry.id   AF-A0AAJ7V996-F1
#
_cell.length_a   1.000
_cell.length_b   1.000
_cell.length_c   1.000
_cell.angle_alpha   90.00
_cell.angle_beta   90.00
_cell.angle_gamma   90.00
#
_symmetry.space_group_name_H-M   'P 1'
#
loop_
_entity.id
_entity.type
_entity.pdbx_description
1 polymer ?
#
loop_
_entity_poly.entity_id
_entity_poly.type
_entity_poly.pdbx_seq_one_letter_code
_entity_poly.pdbx_strand_id
1 'polypeptide(L)'
;MALNDYMILFFSCHGLKIYGAWLDKHHNIDLWLIRILVQNGMAVYATWGTLFTLLNLTIYLQYQTGTSRCDCAMLSMLLLLMKLLVWFLLENFYFDKHVRYIVTIYPVVILWLTGTLSNSGSPESHIYIFAAVVLAISCIMFVARIALVTWKHYKQPLYKDSGPSMSPIEIALTQRKLFL
;
A
#
# COMPACT_ATOMS: atom_id res chain seq x y z
N MET A 1 -12.87 8.26 8.34
CA MET A 1 -12.36 8.28 6.96
C MET A 1 -11.68 6.96 6.57
N ALA A 2 -10.68 6.48 7.32
CA ALA A 2 -9.96 5.23 6.98
C ALA A 2 -10.86 4.00 6.71
N LEU A 3 -11.94 3.80 7.47
CA LEU A 3 -12.84 2.65 7.33
C LEU A 3 -13.55 2.61 5.95
N ASN A 4 -13.89 3.77 5.39
CA ASN A 4 -14.53 3.88 4.09
C ASN A 4 -13.54 3.50 2.97
N ASP A 5 -12.28 3.90 3.11
CA ASP A 5 -11.22 3.61 2.15
C ASP A 5 -10.89 2.11 2.11
N TYR A 6 -10.86 1.46 3.28
CA TYR A 6 -10.68 0.01 3.39
C TYR A 6 -11.90 -0.77 2.83
N MET A 7 -13.12 -0.27 3.03
CA MET A 7 -14.33 -0.88 2.45
C MET A 7 -14.35 -0.76 0.92
N ILE A 8 -13.98 0.39 0.36
CA ILE A 8 -13.89 0.59 -1.09
C ILE A 8 -12.82 -0.32 -1.70
N LEU A 9 -11.66 -0.46 -1.05
CA LEU A 9 -10.62 -1.41 -1.47
C LEU A 9 -11.13 -2.85 -1.43
N PHE A 10 -11.87 -3.24 -0.39
CA PHE A 10 -12.45 -4.57 -0.27
C PHE A 10 -13.47 -4.86 -1.38
N PHE A 11 -14.42 -3.96 -1.62
CA PHE A 11 -15.42 -4.11 -2.69
C PHE A 11 -14.77 -4.11 -4.08
N SER A 12 -13.78 -3.25 -4.31
CA SER A 12 -13.03 -3.21 -5.56
C SER A 12 -12.27 -4.52 -5.80
N CYS A 13 -11.59 -5.05 -4.77
CA CYS A 13 -10.90 -6.33 -4.81
C CYS A 13 -11.85 -7.50 -5.07
N HIS A 14 -13.01 -7.49 -4.41
CA HIS A 14 -14.03 -8.53 -4.57
C HIS A 14 -14.65 -8.52 -5.97
N GLY A 15 -14.96 -7.33 -6.51
CA GLY A 15 -15.45 -7.17 -7.89
C GLY A 15 -14.42 -7.63 -8.91
N LEU A 16 -13.14 -7.29 -8.72
CA LEU A 16 -12.07 -7.70 -9.63
C LEU A 16 -11.83 -9.22 -9.64
N LYS A 17 -12.08 -9.91 -8.51
CA LYS A 17 -11.98 -11.37 -8.42
C LYS A 17 -13.08 -12.07 -9.25
N ILE A 18 -14.26 -11.47 -9.32
CA ILE A 18 -15.43 -12.03 -10.01
C ILE A 18 -15.35 -11.74 -11.51
N TYR A 19 -15.09 -10.49 -11.89
CA TYR A 19 -15.16 -10.04 -13.28
C TYR A 19 -13.80 -9.97 -13.98
N GLY A 20 -12.70 -10.12 -13.25
CA GLY A 20 -11.36 -9.91 -13.79
C GLY A 20 -11.00 -10.83 -14.96
N ALA A 21 -11.53 -12.07 -14.99
CA ALA A 21 -11.24 -13.02 -16.08
C ALA A 21 -11.87 -12.58 -17.40
N TRP A 22 -13.03 -11.95 -17.31
CA TRP A 22 -13.73 -11.42 -18.47
C TRP A 22 -13.13 -10.08 -18.90
N LEU A 23 -12.79 -9.21 -17.93
CA LEU A 23 -12.14 -7.92 -18.19
C LEU A 23 -10.75 -8.12 -18.82
N ASP A 24 -9.96 -9.10 -18.40
CA ASP A 24 -8.61 -9.31 -18.94
C ASP A 24 -8.66 -9.71 -20.42
N LYS A 25 -9.73 -10.42 -20.80
CA LYS A 25 -9.96 -10.90 -22.17
C LYS A 25 -10.56 -9.84 -23.11
N HIS A 26 -11.43 -8.96 -22.61
CA HIS A 26 -12.16 -8.00 -23.45
C HIS A 26 -11.73 -6.54 -23.26
N HIS A 27 -11.29 -6.17 -22.05
CA HIS A 27 -11.01 -4.79 -21.63
C HIS A 27 -9.80 -4.74 -20.67
N ASN A 28 -8.66 -5.25 -21.13
CA ASN A 28 -7.41 -5.32 -20.36
C ASN A 28 -6.91 -3.93 -19.88
N ILE A 29 -7.15 -2.88 -20.67
CA ILE A 29 -6.81 -1.49 -20.35
C ILE A 29 -7.61 -1.02 -19.12
N ASP A 30 -8.91 -1.29 -19.07
CA ASP A 30 -9.78 -0.87 -17.95
C ASP A 30 -9.40 -1.60 -16.66
N LEU A 31 -8.98 -2.85 -16.77
CA LEU A 31 -8.48 -3.65 -15.65
C LEU A 31 -7.19 -3.07 -15.06
N TRP A 32 -6.27 -2.64 -15.93
CA TRP A 32 -5.05 -1.94 -15.53
C TRP A 32 -5.34 -0.56 -14.96
N LEU A 33 -6.32 0.17 -15.50
CA LEU A 33 -6.79 1.46 -14.99
C LEU A 33 -7.36 1.34 -13.58
N ILE A 34 -8.18 0.33 -13.29
CA ILE A 34 -8.71 0.10 -11.94
C ILE A 34 -7.56 -0.22 -10.96
N ARG A 35 -6.57 -1.02 -11.38
CA ARG A 35 -5.41 -1.37 -10.54
C ARG A 35 -4.47 -0.19 -10.30
N ILE A 36 -4.08 0.56 -11.33
CA ILE A 36 -3.24 1.75 -11.15
C ILE A 36 -4.05 2.84 -10.46
N LEU A 37 -5.16 3.29 -11.04
CA LEU A 37 -5.76 4.54 -10.63
C LEU A 37 -6.52 4.41 -9.31
N VAL A 38 -7.38 3.39 -9.20
CA VAL A 38 -8.25 3.24 -8.02
C VAL A 38 -7.47 2.61 -6.87
N GLN A 39 -6.83 1.45 -7.08
CA GLN A 39 -6.18 0.74 -5.98
C GLN A 39 -4.93 1.45 -5.48
N ASN A 40 -4.06 1.95 -6.38
CA ASN A 40 -2.90 2.72 -5.92
C ASN A 40 -3.28 4.12 -5.42
N GLY A 41 -4.31 4.78 -5.99
CA GLY A 41 -4.79 6.07 -5.51
C GLY A 41 -5.31 6.00 -4.08
N MET A 42 -6.13 5.00 -3.78
CA MET A 42 -6.62 4.77 -2.40
C MET A 42 -5.47 4.42 -1.44
N ALA A 43 -4.48 3.66 -1.90
CA ALA A 43 -3.30 3.34 -1.10
C ALA A 43 -2.45 4.59 -0.78
N VAL A 44 -2.31 5.52 -1.72
CA VAL A 44 -1.66 6.82 -1.48
C VAL A 44 -2.39 7.57 -0.37
N TYR A 45 -3.72 7.70 -0.49
CA TYR A 45 -4.52 8.45 0.48
C TYR A 45 -4.45 7.84 1.89
N ALA A 46 -4.57 6.52 2.00
CA ALA A 46 -4.45 5.81 3.28
C ALA A 46 -3.06 5.97 3.91
N THR A 47 -1.99 5.93 3.10
CA THR A 47 -0.61 6.11 3.55
C THR A 47 -0.40 7.54 4.04
N TRP A 48 -0.86 8.53 3.27
CA TRP A 48 -0.74 9.94 3.63
C TRP A 48 -1.49 10.27 4.93
N GLY A 49 -2.72 9.77 5.07
CA GLY A 49 -3.49 9.92 6.31
C GLY A 49 -2.81 9.24 7.51
N THR A 50 -2.17 8.10 7.30
CA THR A 50 -1.40 7.41 8.34
C THR A 50 -0.19 8.23 8.80
N LEU A 51 0.54 8.85 7.85
CA LEU A 51 1.68 9.72 8.14
C LEU A 51 1.25 10.95 8.95
N PHE A 52 0.15 11.61 8.56
CA PHE A 52 -0.41 12.71 9.34
C PHE A 52 -0.87 12.27 10.74
N THR A 53 -1.47 11.09 10.87
CA THR A 53 -1.90 10.58 12.18
C THR A 53 -0.69 10.37 13.09
N LEU A 54 0.40 9.81 12.54
CA LEU A 54 1.63 9.58 13.28
C LEU A 54 2.32 10.89 13.68
N LEU A 55 2.33 11.89 12.79
CA LEU A 55 2.84 13.23 13.09
C LEU A 55 2.04 13.91 14.21
N ASN A 56 0.71 13.91 14.11
CA ASN A 56 -0.17 14.47 15.15
C ASN A 56 -0.01 13.74 16.49
N LEU A 57 0.13 12.41 16.48
CA LEU A 57 0.42 11.63 17.68
C LEU A 57 1.77 12.03 18.31
N THR A 58 2.79 12.27 17.48
CA THR A 58 4.11 12.71 17.94
C THR A 58 4.04 14.09 18.60
N ILE A 59 3.26 15.02 18.04
CA ILE A 59 3.05 16.36 18.61
C ILE A 59 2.27 16.26 19.93
N TYR A 60 1.23 15.45 19.97
CA TYR A 60 0.43 15.23 21.16
C TYR A 60 1.25 14.65 22.33
N LEU A 61 2.07 13.62 22.05
CA LEU A 61 2.95 13.02 23.05
C LEU A 61 3.96 14.05 23.58
N GLN A 62 4.59 14.84 22.71
CA GLN A 62 5.50 15.92 23.14
C GLN A 62 4.82 16.93 24.08
N TYR A 63 3.57 17.28 23.81
CA TYR A 63 2.81 18.21 24.63
C TYR A 63 2.43 17.62 25.99
N GLN A 64 2.00 16.35 26.02
CA GLN A 64 1.46 15.73 27.23
C GLN A 64 2.53 15.20 28.19
N THR A 65 3.62 14.60 27.69
CA THR A 65 4.62 13.95 28.56
C THR A 65 5.78 14.86 28.93
N GLY A 66 5.87 16.07 28.37
CA GLY A 66 6.98 17.01 28.62
C GLY A 66 8.37 16.42 28.31
N THR A 67 8.40 15.30 27.58
CA THR A 67 9.61 14.52 27.28
C THR A 67 10.45 15.26 26.24
N SER A 68 11.74 14.94 26.18
CA SER A 68 12.62 15.53 25.16
C SER A 68 12.04 15.28 23.76
N ARG A 69 12.07 16.31 22.90
CA ARG A 69 11.56 16.23 21.52
C ARG A 69 12.19 15.07 20.74
N CYS A 70 13.41 14.70 21.12
CA CYS A 70 14.17 13.62 20.52
C CYS A 70 13.53 12.24 20.74
N ASP A 71 13.08 11.96 21.96
CA ASP A 71 12.54 10.64 22.31
C ASP A 71 11.20 10.38 21.63
N CYS A 72 10.33 11.39 21.58
CA CYS A 72 9.03 11.27 20.90
C CYS A 72 9.19 11.09 19.39
N ALA A 73 10.14 11.80 18.76
CA ALA A 73 10.43 11.66 17.33
C ALA A 73 11.02 10.27 17.01
N MET A 74 11.89 9.74 17.88
CA MET A 74 12.44 8.41 17.72
C MET A 74 11.36 7.33 17.82
N LEU A 75 10.43 7.47 18.77
CA LEU A 75 9.29 6.57 18.92
C LEU A 75 8.40 6.55 17.66
N SER A 76 8.11 7.72 17.08
CA SER A 76 7.29 7.80 15.88
C SER A 76 7.98 7.22 14.66
N MET A 77 9.28 7.45 14.48
CA MET A 77 10.05 6.80 13.42
C MET A 77 10.10 5.27 13.58
N LEU A 78 10.21 4.76 14.81
CA LEU A 78 10.17 3.32 15.07
C LEU A 78 8.79 2.73 14.72
N LEU A 79 7.70 3.41 15.10
CA LEU A 79 6.35 3.00 14.73
C LEU A 79 6.14 3.00 13.22
N LEU A 80 6.70 3.98 12.50
CA LEU A 80 6.65 4.02 11.04
C LEU A 80 7.36 2.80 10.43
N LEU A 81 8.58 2.49 10.89
CA LEU A 81 9.35 1.34 10.44
C LEU A 81 8.61 0.02 10.68
N MET A 82 8.04 -0.16 11.88
CA MET A 82 7.26 -1.35 12.22
C MET A 82 6.05 -1.51 11.30
N LYS A 83 5.31 -0.43 11.02
CA LYS A 83 4.17 -0.46 10.09
C LYS A 83 4.59 -0.83 8.67
N LEU A 84 5.72 -0.32 8.18
CA LEU A 84 6.28 -0.67 6.87
C LEU A 84 6.63 -2.15 6.77
N LEU A 85 7.30 -2.70 7.79
CA LEU A 85 7.68 -4.10 7.82
C LEU A 85 6.46 -5.03 7.86
N VAL A 86 5.51 -4.76 8.76
CA VAL A 86 4.25 -5.52 8.84
C VAL A 86 3.51 -5.48 7.52
N TRP A 87 3.43 -4.31 6.89
CA TRP A 87 2.78 -4.16 5.59
C TRP A 87 3.48 -4.98 4.50
N PHE A 88 4.80 -4.91 4.39
CA PHE A 88 5.57 -5.71 3.42
C PHE A 88 5.41 -7.22 3.62
N LEU A 89 5.36 -7.69 4.87
CA LEU A 89 5.06 -9.09 5.19
C LEU A 89 3.65 -9.47 4.73
N LEU A 90 2.65 -8.66 5.08
CA LEU A 90 1.25 -8.90 4.74
C LEU A 90 1.02 -8.91 3.22
N GLU A 91 1.69 -8.01 2.50
CA GLU A 91 1.66 -7.91 1.04
C GLU A 91 2.31 -9.11 0.33
N ASN A 92 3.35 -9.70 0.91
CA ASN A 92 4.07 -10.81 0.30
C ASN A 92 3.45 -12.18 0.59
N PHE A 93 2.89 -12.38 1.80
CA PHE A 93 2.35 -13.67 2.22
C PHE A 93 0.83 -13.76 2.08
N TYR A 94 0.08 -12.75 2.52
CA TYR A 94 -1.36 -12.87 2.72
C TYR A 94 -2.18 -12.27 1.57
N PHE A 95 -1.76 -11.10 1.07
CA PHE A 95 -2.51 -10.35 0.06
C PHE A 95 -1.91 -10.41 -1.35
N ASP A 96 -1.02 -11.36 -1.62
CA ASP A 96 -0.30 -11.49 -2.91
C ASP A 96 -1.22 -11.48 -4.14
N LYS A 97 -2.46 -11.98 -4.00
CA LYS A 97 -3.44 -12.05 -5.08
C LYS A 97 -4.18 -10.74 -5.36
N HIS A 98 -4.31 -9.85 -4.37
CA HIS A 98 -5.09 -8.62 -4.46
C HIS A 98 -4.22 -7.34 -4.49
N VAL A 99 -3.05 -7.36 -3.86
CA VAL A 99 -2.21 -6.18 -3.60
C VAL A 99 -0.92 -6.22 -4.44
N ARG A 100 -0.82 -7.15 -5.41
CA ARG A 100 0.37 -7.35 -6.25
C ARG A 100 0.85 -6.07 -6.95
N TYR A 101 -0.06 -5.16 -7.27
CA TYR A 101 0.23 -3.94 -8.03
C TYR A 101 0.14 -2.65 -7.19
N ILE A 102 -0.06 -2.74 -5.88
CA ILE A 102 0.00 -1.57 -5.01
C ILE A 102 1.48 -1.32 -4.70
N VAL A 103 2.07 -0.34 -5.39
CA VAL A 103 3.50 0.02 -5.23
C VAL A 103 3.64 1.47 -4.72
N THR A 104 2.59 2.28 -4.80
CA THR A 104 2.62 3.72 -4.46
C THR A 104 2.83 4.04 -2.98
N ILE A 105 2.72 3.06 -2.08
CA ILE A 105 2.96 3.23 -0.65
C ILE A 105 4.42 3.62 -0.37
N TYR A 106 5.37 2.93 -1.01
CA TYR A 106 6.79 3.19 -0.77
C TYR A 106 7.26 4.56 -1.31
N PRO A 107 6.91 5.00 -2.54
CA PRO A 107 7.19 6.35 -3.01
C PRO A 107 6.65 7.44 -2.08
N VAL A 108 5.42 7.29 -1.57
CA VAL A 108 4.83 8.26 -0.64
C VAL A 108 5.65 8.38 0.64
N VAL A 109 6.07 7.25 1.21
CA VAL A 109 6.88 7.20 2.43
C VAL A 109 8.28 7.78 2.18
N ILE A 110 8.89 7.48 1.03
CA ILE A 110 10.17 8.03 0.60
C ILE A 110 10.06 9.56 0.47
N LEU A 111 9.02 10.07 -0.18
CA LEU A 111 8.78 11.51 -0.33
C LEU A 111 8.61 12.20 1.03
N TRP A 112 7.84 11.60 1.93
CA TRP A 112 7.64 12.11 3.27
C TRP A 112 8.94 12.16 4.09
N LEU A 113 9.71 11.08 4.10
CA LEU A 113 10.99 11.00 4.80
C LEU A 113 12.02 11.96 4.19
N THR A 114 12.06 12.08 2.87
CA THR A 114 12.93 13.03 2.17
C THR A 114 12.58 14.46 2.55
N GLY A 115 11.30 14.82 2.56
CA GLY A 115 10.84 16.14 3.02
C GLY A 115 11.12 16.41 4.50
N THR A 116 11.13 15.37 5.33
CA THR A 116 11.48 15.48 6.74
C THR A 116 12.98 15.75 6.91
N LEU A 117 13.83 15.03 6.17
CA LEU A 117 15.29 15.19 6.18
C LEU A 117 15.76 16.52 5.57
N SER A 118 15.08 17.01 4.52
CA SER A 118 15.42 18.29 3.90
C SER A 118 15.09 19.48 4.82
N ASN A 119 14.12 19.33 5.71
CA ASN A 119 13.74 20.36 6.68
C ASN A 119 14.51 20.29 8.00
N SER A 120 15.25 19.21 8.26
CA SER A 120 16.07 19.11 9.48
C SER A 120 17.38 19.88 9.30
N GLY A 121 17.47 21.07 9.92
CA GLY A 121 18.67 21.92 9.88
C GLY A 121 19.89 21.41 10.66
N SER A 122 19.81 20.22 11.26
CA SER A 122 20.87 19.63 12.10
C SER A 122 21.25 18.22 11.62
N PRO A 123 22.11 18.12 10.57
CA PRO A 123 22.51 16.86 9.94
C PRO A 123 23.28 15.89 10.87
N GLU A 124 23.71 16.34 12.05
CA GLU A 124 24.47 15.54 13.03
C GLU A 124 23.60 14.97 14.17
N SER A 125 22.29 15.18 14.16
CA SER A 125 21.42 14.62 15.19
C SER A 125 21.21 13.12 15.01
N HIS A 126 21.17 12.35 16.11
CA HIS A 126 20.85 10.91 16.08
C HIS A 126 19.53 10.61 15.35
N ILE A 127 18.57 11.54 15.41
CA ILE A 127 17.27 11.47 14.74
C ILE A 127 17.44 11.56 13.22
N TYR A 128 18.32 12.44 12.73
CA TYR A 128 18.63 12.54 11.31
C TYR A 128 19.20 11.23 10.76
N ILE A 129 20.18 10.66 11.47
CA ILE A 129 20.80 9.38 11.11
C ILE A 129 19.73 8.28 11.09
N PHE A 130 18.86 8.23 12.11
CA PHE A 130 17.80 7.24 12.18
C PHE A 130 16.78 7.38 11.03
N ALA A 131 16.34 8.60 10.72
CA ALA A 131 15.46 8.88 9.59
C ALA A 131 16.11 8.50 8.25
N ALA A 132 17.40 8.77 8.06
CA ALA A 132 18.15 8.38 6.86
C ALA A 132 18.24 6.85 6.71
N VAL A 133 18.42 6.11 7.81
CA VAL A 133 18.39 4.64 7.80
C VAL A 133 17.00 4.12 7.42
N VAL A 134 15.92 4.67 7.99
CA VAL A 134 14.55 4.27 7.63
C VAL A 134 14.25 4.59 6.15
N LEU A 135 14.75 5.70 5.63
CA LEU A 135 14.66 6.04 4.21
C LEU A 135 15.39 5.01 3.33
N ALA A 136 16.62 4.64 3.69
CA ALA A 136 17.40 3.65 2.95
C ALA A 136 16.70 2.28 2.93
N ILE A 137 16.18 1.84 4.08
CA ILE A 137 15.39 0.60 4.18
C ILE A 137 14.15 0.68 3.28
N SER A 138 13.44 1.81 3.29
CA SER A 138 12.25 2.02 2.44
C SER A 138 12.59 1.92 0.94
N CYS A 139 13.72 2.48 0.52
CA CYS A 139 14.22 2.36 -0.86
C CYS A 139 14.55 0.91 -1.23
N ILE A 140 15.25 0.18 -0.36
CA ILE A 140 15.57 -1.24 -0.59
C ILE A 140 14.29 -2.06 -0.72
N MET A 141 13.31 -1.85 0.17
CA MET A 141 12.01 -2.53 0.13
C MET A 141 11.24 -2.22 -1.16
N PHE A 142 11.29 -0.99 -1.65
CA PHE A 142 10.68 -0.59 -2.92
C PHE A 142 11.29 -1.32 -4.11
N VAL A 143 12.62 -1.35 -4.21
CA VAL A 143 13.33 -2.06 -5.29
C VAL A 143 13.05 -3.55 -5.22
N ALA A 144 13.12 -4.15 -4.02
CA ALA A 144 12.78 -5.55 -3.81
C ALA A 144 11.33 -5.85 -4.23
N ARG A 145 10.39 -4.95 -3.95
CA ARG A 145 8.99 -5.10 -4.37
C ARG A 145 8.85 -5.06 -5.88
N ILE A 146 9.47 -4.11 -6.57
CA ILE A 146 9.44 -4.05 -8.04
C ILE A 146 10.01 -5.34 -8.63
N ALA A 147 11.16 -5.81 -8.13
CA ALA A 147 11.77 -7.05 -8.59
C ALA A 147 10.85 -8.26 -8.37
N LEU A 148 10.25 -8.39 -7.18
CA LEU A 148 9.30 -9.46 -6.86
C LEU A 148 8.06 -9.42 -7.74
N VAL A 149 7.46 -8.23 -7.94
CA VAL A 149 6.25 -8.05 -8.76
C VAL A 149 6.54 -8.41 -10.21
N THR A 150 7.64 -7.92 -10.77
CA THR A 150 8.08 -8.25 -12.13
C THR A 150 8.33 -9.74 -12.26
N TRP A 151 9.11 -10.35 -11.36
CA TRP A 151 9.39 -11.78 -11.40
C TRP A 151 8.12 -12.63 -11.32
N LYS A 152 7.23 -12.29 -10.39
CA LYS A 152 5.95 -12.98 -10.19
C LYS A 152 5.00 -12.79 -11.38
N HIS A 153 5.03 -11.64 -12.05
CA HIS A 153 4.26 -11.40 -13.27
C HIS A 153 4.72 -12.33 -14.41
N TYR A 154 6.05 -12.46 -14.61
CA TYR A 154 6.62 -13.36 -15.62
C TYR A 154 6.40 -14.85 -15.29
N LYS A 155 6.55 -15.26 -14.02
CA LYS A 155 6.51 -16.68 -13.64
C LYS A 155 5.09 -17.20 -13.36
N GLN A 156 4.17 -16.31 -12.99
CA GLN A 156 2.77 -16.63 -12.69
C GLN A 156 1.86 -15.52 -13.22
N PRO A 157 1.61 -15.50 -14.55
CA PRO A 157 0.56 -14.64 -15.10
C PRO A 157 -0.77 -15.03 -14.47
N LEU A 158 -1.45 -14.06 -13.86
CA LEU A 158 -2.70 -14.25 -13.11
C LEU A 158 -3.84 -14.80 -13.99
N TYR A 159 -3.77 -14.52 -15.29
CA TYR A 159 -4.65 -15.08 -16.30
C TYR A 159 -3.81 -15.95 -17.24
N LYS A 160 -3.76 -17.25 -16.95
CA LYS A 160 -3.57 -18.24 -18.01
C LYS A 160 -4.88 -18.34 -18.78
N ASP A 161 -4.77 -18.51 -20.09
CA ASP A 161 -5.77 -18.50 -21.17
C ASP A 161 -6.98 -19.46 -21.03
N SER A 162 -7.53 -19.57 -19.83
CA SER A 162 -8.52 -20.56 -19.42
C SER A 162 -9.44 -19.97 -18.34
N GLY A 163 -10.00 -18.79 -18.59
CA GLY A 163 -11.14 -18.21 -17.85
C GLY A 163 -12.44 -18.40 -18.65
N PRO A 164 -13.59 -18.63 -17.99
CA PRO A 164 -14.81 -19.07 -18.65
C PRO A 164 -15.27 -18.02 -19.65
N SER A 165 -15.75 -18.46 -20.82
CA SER A 165 -16.39 -17.62 -21.85
C SER A 165 -17.72 -17.00 -21.40
N MET A 166 -18.01 -16.98 -20.10
CA MET A 166 -19.26 -16.51 -19.54
C MET A 166 -19.28 -14.99 -19.51
N SER A 167 -20.38 -14.43 -19.98
CA SER A 167 -20.62 -12.99 -19.97
C SER A 167 -20.80 -12.48 -18.53
N PRO A 168 -20.59 -11.18 -18.25
CA PRO A 168 -20.78 -10.59 -16.92
C PRO A 168 -22.19 -10.86 -16.35
N ILE A 169 -23.17 -10.98 -17.24
CA ILE A 169 -24.58 -11.27 -16.92
C ILE A 169 -24.74 -12.72 -16.41
N GLU A 170 -24.05 -13.69 -17.01
CA GLU A 170 -24.09 -15.09 -16.56
C GLU A 170 -23.37 -15.29 -15.22
N ILE A 171 -22.30 -14.53 -14.98
CA ILE A 171 -21.59 -14.52 -13.69
C ILE A 171 -22.50 -13.93 -12.60
N ALA A 172 -23.18 -12.82 -12.88
CA ALA A 172 -24.13 -12.21 -11.96
C ALA A 172 -25.34 -13.11 -11.65
N LEU A 173 -25.84 -13.85 -12.65
CA LEU A 173 -26.94 -14.80 -12.47
C LEU A 173 -26.52 -16.03 -11.64
N THR A 174 -25.31 -16.53 -11.84
CA THR A 174 -24.75 -17.63 -11.03
C THR A 174 -24.60 -17.24 -9.58
N GLN A 175 -24.10 -16.02 -9.30
CA GLN A 175 -24.03 -15.53 -7.92
C GLN A 175 -25.41 -15.39 -7.29
N ARG A 176 -26.40 -14.87 -8.02
CA ARG A 176 -27.78 -14.75 -7.52
C ARG A 176 -28.39 -16.10 -7.13
N LYS A 177 -28.06 -17.19 -7.84
CA LYS A 177 -28.49 -18.56 -7.51
C LYS A 177 -27.78 -19.17 -6.30
N LEU A 178 -26.61 -18.65 -5.91
CA LEU A 178 -25.81 -19.14 -4.79
C LEU A 178 -26.21 -18.52 -3.44
N PHE A 179 -26.93 -17.39 -3.49
CA PHE A 179 -27.45 -16.66 -2.33
C PHE A 179 -28.97 -16.82 -2.12
N LEU A 180 -29.60 -17.75 -2.85
CA LEU A 180 -31.00 -18.16 -2.74
C LEU A 180 -31.06 -19.62 -2.28
#